data_AF-A0A938B641-F1
#
_entry.id   AF-A0A938B641-F1
#
_cell.length_a   1.000
_cell.length_b   1.000
_cell.length_c   1.000
_cell.angle_alpha   90.00
_cell.angle_beta   90.00
_cell.angle_gamma   90.00
#
_symmetry.space_group_name_H-M   'P 1'
#
loop_
_entity.id
_entity.type
_entity.pdbx_description
1 polymer ?
#
loop_
_entity_poly.entity_id
_entity_poly.type
_entity_poly.pdbx_seq_one_letter_code
_entity_poly.pdbx_strand_id
1 'polypeptide(L)'
;MAQHRTEVRLSALTEQVAGLAVAQQQTEARVSALTEQMAELAVAQKQTEAHMAALATAQQQTEARMGTLADDIGTLKGYNLEAQYRTKGQHYFRQIVRRPHVLTDDELGALIDDALEQGLLSTSEADELAAVDMVVRGRHPQDGHTLYLAVEVSWGVGHRDVAQATRRAALLGQIGMMAAPVVAGHWVTPEGIQLAQSAPVWQLTNGHTTPPTASAPSTGQ
;
A
#
# COMPACT_ATOMS: atom_id res chain seq x y z
N MET A 1 -25.50 16.30 -98.66
CA MET A 1 -24.20 15.95 -98.00
C MET A 1 -24.00 16.69 -96.68
N ALA A 2 -23.70 18.00 -96.67
CA ALA A 2 -23.33 18.72 -95.44
C ALA A 2 -24.42 18.68 -94.33
N GLN A 3 -25.68 18.99 -94.69
CA GLN A 3 -26.82 19.05 -93.77
C GLN A 3 -27.14 17.69 -93.10
N HIS A 4 -27.11 16.61 -93.87
CA HIS A 4 -27.26 15.25 -93.34
C HIS A 4 -26.12 14.87 -92.36
N ARG A 5 -24.88 15.31 -92.64
CA ARG A 5 -23.74 15.11 -91.72
C ARG A 5 -23.89 15.90 -90.41
N THR A 6 -24.58 17.04 -90.42
CA THR A 6 -24.92 17.78 -89.19
C THR A 6 -26.06 17.14 -88.42
N GLU A 7 -27.10 16.62 -89.10
CA GLU A 7 -28.21 15.88 -88.45
C GLU A 7 -27.72 14.61 -87.73
N VAL A 8 -26.89 13.80 -88.40
CA VAL A 8 -26.31 12.59 -87.79
C VAL A 8 -25.43 12.94 -86.57
N ARG A 9 -24.67 14.05 -86.64
CA ARG A 9 -23.88 14.55 -85.49
C ARG A 9 -24.75 15.05 -84.34
N LEU A 10 -25.87 15.71 -84.63
CA LEU A 10 -26.82 16.18 -83.62
C LEU A 10 -27.54 15.02 -82.93
N SER A 11 -27.91 13.96 -83.68
CA SER A 11 -28.50 12.75 -83.10
C SER A 11 -27.52 12.05 -82.16
N ALA A 12 -26.28 11.83 -82.60
CA ALA A 12 -25.23 11.21 -81.79
C ALA A 12 -24.89 12.04 -80.53
N LEU A 13 -24.89 13.39 -80.63
CA LEU A 13 -24.69 14.27 -79.48
C LEU A 13 -25.87 14.19 -78.50
N THR A 14 -27.11 14.14 -79.00
CA THR A 14 -28.31 13.98 -78.16
C THR A 14 -28.27 12.66 -77.39
N GLU A 15 -27.89 11.56 -78.04
CA GLU A 15 -27.69 10.25 -77.39
C GLU A 15 -26.59 10.29 -76.32
N GLN A 16 -25.46 10.95 -76.60
CA GLN A 16 -24.38 11.13 -75.62
C GLN A 16 -24.82 11.96 -74.41
N VAL A 17 -25.56 13.06 -74.63
CA VAL A 17 -26.11 13.90 -73.56
C VAL A 17 -27.12 13.12 -72.71
N ALA A 18 -27.99 12.32 -73.32
CA ALA A 18 -28.92 11.44 -72.60
C ALA A 18 -28.18 10.39 -71.76
N GLY A 19 -27.14 9.75 -72.32
CA GLY A 19 -26.29 8.81 -71.59
C GLY A 19 -25.56 9.45 -70.40
N LEU A 20 -25.05 10.68 -70.56
CA LEU A 20 -24.42 11.45 -69.49
C LEU A 20 -25.43 11.83 -68.39
N ALA A 21 -26.65 12.22 -68.75
CA ALA A 21 -27.70 12.54 -67.77
C ALA A 21 -28.08 11.32 -66.90
N VAL A 22 -28.19 10.13 -67.51
CA VAL A 22 -28.43 8.87 -66.77
C VAL A 22 -27.25 8.53 -65.86
N ALA A 23 -26.01 8.67 -66.34
CA ALA A 23 -24.81 8.43 -65.54
C ALA A 23 -24.67 9.42 -64.36
N GLN A 24 -25.06 10.68 -64.57
CA GLN A 24 -25.14 11.69 -63.52
C GLN A 24 -26.17 11.31 -62.45
N GLN A 25 -27.41 10.97 -62.85
CA GLN A 25 -28.46 10.55 -61.92
C GLN A 25 -28.06 9.32 -61.09
N GLN A 26 -27.39 8.34 -61.71
CA GLN A 26 -26.85 7.18 -60.98
C GLN A 26 -25.74 7.57 -59.99
N THR A 27 -24.95 8.59 -60.31
CA THR A 27 -23.89 9.10 -59.43
C THR A 27 -24.50 9.86 -58.24
N GLU A 28 -25.48 10.72 -58.48
CA GLU A 28 -26.22 11.45 -57.44
C GLU A 28 -26.91 10.49 -56.47
N ALA A 29 -27.56 9.44 -56.97
CA ALA A 29 -28.17 8.40 -56.14
C ALA A 29 -27.13 7.67 -55.25
N ARG A 30 -25.95 7.35 -55.79
CA ARG A 30 -24.84 6.75 -55.03
C ARG A 30 -24.28 7.70 -53.96
N VAL A 31 -24.18 9.00 -54.27
CA VAL A 31 -23.73 10.03 -53.32
C VAL A 31 -24.74 10.21 -52.18
N SER A 32 -26.05 10.16 -52.45
CA SER A 32 -27.09 10.19 -51.40
C SER A 32 -26.97 9.00 -50.45
N ALA A 33 -26.92 7.78 -51.01
CA ALA A 33 -26.79 6.55 -50.22
C ALA A 33 -25.49 6.51 -49.39
N LEU A 34 -24.37 6.99 -49.93
CA LEU A 34 -23.12 7.11 -49.18
C LEU A 34 -23.23 8.16 -48.05
N THR A 35 -23.92 9.28 -48.30
CA THR A 35 -24.15 10.33 -47.30
C THR A 35 -24.97 9.82 -46.12
N GLU A 36 -26.01 9.03 -46.41
CA GLU A 36 -26.84 8.35 -45.40
C GLU A 36 -26.00 7.36 -44.57
N GLN A 37 -25.22 6.49 -45.22
CA GLN A 37 -24.30 5.55 -44.54
C GLN A 37 -23.24 6.26 -43.68
N MET A 38 -22.69 7.39 -44.13
CA MET A 38 -21.75 8.19 -43.35
C MET A 38 -22.43 8.83 -42.12
N ALA A 39 -23.70 9.24 -42.22
CA ALA A 39 -24.46 9.75 -41.09
C ALA A 39 -24.74 8.66 -40.04
N GLU A 40 -25.13 7.46 -40.47
CA GLU A 40 -25.31 6.30 -39.58
C GLU A 40 -24.00 5.92 -38.87
N LEU A 41 -22.89 5.84 -39.62
CA LEU A 41 -21.58 5.54 -39.05
C LEU A 41 -21.13 6.60 -38.03
N ALA A 42 -21.37 7.89 -38.30
CA ALA A 42 -21.06 8.97 -37.36
C ALA A 42 -21.89 8.89 -36.06
N VAL A 43 -23.12 8.39 -36.12
CA VAL A 43 -23.95 8.13 -34.93
C VAL A 43 -23.41 6.91 -34.15
N ALA A 44 -23.11 5.81 -34.84
CA ALA A 44 -22.54 4.62 -34.21
C ALA A 44 -21.16 4.89 -33.57
N GLN A 45 -20.33 5.72 -34.20
CA GLN A 45 -19.07 6.18 -33.64
C GLN A 45 -19.30 6.96 -32.34
N LYS A 46 -20.19 7.97 -32.33
CA LYS A 46 -20.51 8.75 -31.11
C LYS A 46 -21.04 7.89 -29.97
N GLN A 47 -21.87 6.88 -30.27
CA GLN A 47 -22.34 5.91 -29.28
C GLN A 47 -21.18 5.07 -28.71
N THR A 48 -20.27 4.63 -29.57
CA THR A 48 -19.07 3.88 -29.17
C THR A 48 -18.14 4.73 -28.29
N GLU A 49 -17.89 5.99 -28.66
CA GLU A 49 -17.11 6.95 -27.87
C GLU A 49 -17.74 7.18 -26.49
N ALA A 50 -19.07 7.34 -26.42
CA ALA A 50 -19.80 7.49 -25.16
C ALA A 50 -19.70 6.23 -24.28
N HIS A 51 -19.80 5.03 -24.87
CA HIS A 51 -19.60 3.77 -24.14
C HIS A 51 -18.17 3.61 -23.64
N MET A 52 -17.15 3.99 -24.43
CA MET A 52 -15.75 3.97 -24.01
C MET A 52 -15.49 4.93 -22.84
N ALA A 53 -16.05 6.14 -22.87
CA ALA A 53 -15.94 7.10 -21.78
C ALA A 53 -16.61 6.60 -20.49
N ALA A 54 -17.78 5.95 -20.59
CA ALA A 54 -18.46 5.33 -19.46
C ALA A 54 -17.66 4.16 -18.87
N LEU A 55 -17.08 3.30 -19.72
CA LEU A 55 -16.22 2.19 -19.29
C LEU A 55 -14.93 2.68 -18.61
N ALA A 56 -14.26 3.70 -19.16
CA ALA A 56 -13.08 4.30 -18.53
C ALA A 56 -13.40 4.88 -17.14
N THR A 57 -14.56 5.54 -17.00
CA THR A 57 -15.03 6.06 -15.71
C THR A 57 -15.31 4.93 -14.71
N ALA A 58 -15.97 3.85 -15.15
CA ALA A 58 -16.25 2.68 -14.30
C ALA A 58 -14.97 1.93 -13.89
N GLN A 59 -13.97 1.87 -14.77
CA GLN A 59 -12.65 1.31 -14.46
C GLN A 59 -11.94 2.15 -13.38
N GLN A 60 -11.85 3.47 -13.55
CA GLN A 60 -11.24 4.36 -12.54
C GLN A 60 -11.92 4.24 -11.16
N GLN A 61 -13.25 4.15 -11.13
CA GLN A 61 -13.99 3.91 -9.87
C GLN A 61 -13.69 2.53 -9.26
N THR A 62 -13.45 1.52 -10.08
CA THR A 62 -13.09 0.17 -9.62
C THR A 62 -11.67 0.14 -9.06
N GLU A 63 -10.72 0.75 -9.76
CA GLU A 63 -9.32 0.90 -9.32
C GLU A 63 -9.23 1.66 -7.99
N ALA A 64 -9.97 2.77 -7.85
CA ALA A 64 -10.06 3.51 -6.59
C ALA A 64 -10.59 2.66 -5.42
N ARG A 65 -11.68 1.90 -5.64
CA ARG A 65 -12.23 0.98 -4.62
C ARG A 65 -11.28 -0.16 -4.27
N MET A 66 -10.53 -0.68 -5.26
CA MET A 66 -9.50 -1.69 -5.03
C MET A 66 -8.32 -1.14 -4.21
N GLY A 67 -7.95 0.12 -4.42
CA GLY A 67 -6.97 0.83 -3.59
C GLY A 67 -7.42 0.90 -2.13
N THR A 68 -8.60 1.46 -1.86
CA THR A 68 -9.17 1.52 -0.50
C THR A 68 -9.25 0.14 0.16
N LEU A 69 -9.71 -0.88 -0.56
CA LEU A 69 -9.78 -2.25 -0.03
C LEU A 69 -8.38 -2.84 0.28
N ALA A 70 -7.35 -2.50 -0.50
CA ALA A 70 -5.98 -2.94 -0.22
C ALA A 70 -5.44 -2.28 1.07
N ASP A 71 -5.73 -1.00 1.28
CA ASP A 71 -5.35 -0.25 2.50
C ASP A 71 -6.09 -0.77 3.74
N ASP A 72 -7.40 -1.03 3.62
CA ASP A 72 -8.23 -1.65 4.68
C ASP A 72 -7.69 -3.04 5.06
N ILE A 73 -7.36 -3.88 4.07
CA ILE A 73 -6.76 -5.20 4.28
C ILE A 73 -5.36 -5.08 4.91
N GLY A 74 -4.57 -4.08 4.53
CA GLY A 74 -3.27 -3.78 5.15
C GLY A 74 -3.42 -3.48 6.65
N THR A 75 -4.38 -2.61 6.98
CA THR A 75 -4.71 -2.22 8.35
C THR A 75 -5.20 -3.42 9.17
N LEU A 76 -6.13 -4.21 8.65
CA LEU A 76 -6.64 -5.42 9.31
C LEU A 76 -5.55 -6.48 9.54
N LYS A 77 -4.56 -6.60 8.65
CA LYS A 77 -3.39 -7.47 8.84
C LYS A 77 -2.50 -7.01 9.98
N GLY A 78 -2.30 -5.70 10.15
CA GLY A 78 -1.58 -5.10 11.28
C GLY A 78 -2.23 -5.51 12.62
N TYR A 79 -3.49 -5.13 12.81
CA TYR A 79 -4.25 -5.45 14.02
C TYR A 79 -4.31 -6.97 14.32
N ASN A 80 -4.44 -7.81 13.29
CA ASN A 80 -4.42 -9.27 13.48
C ASN A 80 -3.06 -9.77 13.97
N LEU A 81 -1.97 -9.19 13.47
CA LEU A 81 -0.61 -9.57 13.83
C LEU A 81 -0.25 -9.10 15.25
N GLU A 82 -0.61 -7.87 15.61
CA GLU A 82 -0.50 -7.34 16.98
C GLU A 82 -1.26 -8.22 17.99
N ALA A 83 -2.54 -8.49 17.71
CA ALA A 83 -3.36 -9.36 18.54
C ALA A 83 -2.80 -10.78 18.63
N GLN A 84 -2.19 -11.30 17.56
CA GLN A 84 -1.50 -12.58 17.57
C GLN A 84 -0.25 -12.55 18.48
N TYR A 85 0.57 -11.51 18.43
CA TYR A 85 1.74 -11.36 19.30
C TYR A 85 1.36 -11.13 20.77
N ARG A 86 0.30 -10.37 21.08
CA ARG A 86 -0.23 -10.26 22.45
C ARG A 86 -0.77 -11.62 22.96
N THR A 87 -1.60 -12.30 22.17
CA THR A 87 -2.21 -13.60 22.57
C THR A 87 -1.18 -14.74 22.68
N LYS A 88 -0.23 -14.82 21.75
CA LYS A 88 0.80 -15.88 21.69
C LYS A 88 2.17 -15.43 22.21
N GLY A 89 2.25 -14.28 22.88
CA GLY A 89 3.53 -13.69 23.30
C GLY A 89 4.38 -14.62 24.15
N GLN A 90 3.75 -15.47 24.98
CA GLN A 90 4.47 -16.48 25.75
C GLN A 90 5.21 -17.53 24.90
N HIS A 91 4.77 -17.79 23.67
CA HIS A 91 5.43 -18.70 22.75
C HIS A 91 6.57 -17.99 22.00
N TYR A 92 6.30 -16.80 21.45
CA TYR A 92 7.29 -16.07 20.66
C TYR A 92 8.43 -15.49 21.49
N PHE A 93 8.14 -14.69 22.52
CA PHE A 93 9.16 -14.00 23.33
C PHE A 93 9.97 -14.95 24.21
N ARG A 94 9.54 -16.21 24.36
CA ARG A 94 10.32 -17.28 25.03
C ARG A 94 11.67 -17.56 24.37
N GLN A 95 11.84 -17.18 23.10
CA GLN A 95 13.11 -17.28 22.37
C GLN A 95 14.14 -16.23 22.82
N ILE A 96 13.69 -15.12 23.43
CA ILE A 96 14.54 -14.00 23.88
C ILE A 96 14.65 -14.00 25.42
N VAL A 97 13.53 -14.18 26.14
CA VAL A 97 13.47 -14.09 27.62
C VAL A 97 12.78 -15.31 28.25
N ARG A 98 13.20 -15.66 29.46
CA ARG A 98 12.51 -16.66 30.29
C ARG A 98 11.31 -16.02 31.00
N ARG A 99 10.21 -16.77 31.12
CA ARG A 99 8.94 -16.33 31.73
C ARG A 99 8.45 -14.96 31.20
N PRO A 100 8.26 -14.81 29.88
CA PRO A 100 7.69 -13.59 29.30
C PRO A 100 6.29 -13.33 29.84
N HIS A 101 6.05 -12.08 30.18
CA HIS A 101 4.77 -11.51 30.58
C HIS A 101 4.59 -10.21 29.78
N VAL A 102 3.63 -10.19 28.86
CA VAL A 102 3.25 -8.98 28.14
C VAL A 102 2.52 -8.08 29.13
N LEU A 103 2.98 -6.84 29.32
CA LEU A 103 2.30 -5.90 30.21
C LEU A 103 0.89 -5.61 29.69
N THR A 104 -0.07 -5.48 30.59
CA THR A 104 -1.38 -4.89 30.24
C THR A 104 -1.24 -3.40 29.99
N ASP A 105 -2.24 -2.81 29.33
CA ASP A 105 -2.27 -1.36 29.10
C ASP A 105 -2.33 -0.59 30.43
N ASP A 106 -2.98 -1.15 31.47
CA ASP A 106 -2.94 -0.61 32.85
C ASP A 106 -1.55 -0.71 33.51
N GLU A 107 -0.84 -1.84 33.35
CA GLU A 107 0.52 -2.03 33.87
C GLU A 107 1.53 -1.07 33.20
N LEU A 108 1.33 -0.78 31.91
CA LEU A 108 2.15 0.18 31.18
C LEU A 108 1.78 1.63 31.51
N GLY A 109 0.49 1.95 31.61
CA GLY A 109 0.00 3.29 31.94
C GLY A 109 0.51 3.77 33.30
N ALA A 110 0.33 2.97 34.36
CA ALA A 110 0.82 3.31 35.69
C ALA A 110 2.35 3.55 35.73
N LEU A 111 3.11 2.78 34.96
CA LEU A 111 4.57 2.90 34.83
C LEU A 111 4.98 4.20 34.11
N ILE A 112 4.19 4.67 33.15
CA ILE A 112 4.41 5.93 32.45
C ILE A 112 4.00 7.12 33.33
N ASP A 113 2.87 7.02 34.02
CA ASP A 113 2.39 8.04 34.96
C ASP A 113 3.39 8.25 36.12
N ASP A 114 3.86 7.15 36.75
CA ASP A 114 4.91 7.19 37.78
C ASP A 114 6.17 7.92 37.28
N ALA A 115 6.56 7.71 36.02
CA ALA A 115 7.75 8.32 35.42
C ALA A 115 7.56 9.80 35.06
N LEU A 116 6.33 10.20 34.68
CA LEU A 116 5.94 11.60 34.49
C LEU A 116 5.94 12.35 35.83
N GLU A 117 5.35 11.78 36.88
CA GLU A 117 5.32 12.38 38.22
C GLU A 117 6.73 12.58 38.80
N GLN A 118 7.64 11.63 38.54
CA GLN A 118 9.04 11.71 38.93
C GLN A 118 9.89 12.64 38.03
N GLY A 119 9.33 13.15 36.93
CA GLY A 119 10.06 13.99 35.96
C GLY A 119 11.15 13.24 35.20
N LEU A 120 11.09 11.90 35.13
CA LEU A 120 12.02 11.06 34.38
C LEU A 120 11.72 11.05 32.88
N LEU A 121 10.44 11.25 32.52
CA LEU A 121 9.98 11.45 31.15
C LEU A 121 9.30 12.82 31.04
N SER A 122 9.45 13.46 29.88
CA SER A 122 8.57 14.55 29.44
C SER A 122 7.25 14.00 28.88
N THR A 123 6.22 14.85 28.77
CA THR A 123 4.92 14.46 28.19
C THR A 123 5.06 13.83 26.79
N SER A 124 5.92 14.39 25.92
CA SER A 124 6.15 13.83 24.58
C SER A 124 6.86 12.49 24.57
N GLU A 125 7.74 12.22 25.55
CA GLU A 125 8.40 10.92 25.68
C GLU A 125 7.44 9.87 26.28
N ALA A 126 6.59 10.28 27.22
CA ALA A 126 5.49 9.46 27.73
C ALA A 126 4.50 9.09 26.61
N ASP A 127 4.10 10.04 25.76
CA ASP A 127 3.26 9.79 24.58
C ASP A 127 3.95 8.83 23.59
N GLU A 128 5.26 9.01 23.32
CA GLU A 128 6.01 8.11 22.44
C GLU A 128 6.13 6.68 23.02
N LEU A 129 6.28 6.53 24.34
CA LEU A 129 6.33 5.24 25.03
C LEU A 129 4.94 4.59 25.16
N ALA A 130 3.88 5.36 25.41
CA ALA A 130 2.50 4.87 25.48
C ALA A 130 2.02 4.27 24.15
N ALA A 131 2.54 4.79 23.03
CA ALA A 131 2.22 4.29 21.70
C ALA A 131 3.05 3.06 21.26
N VAL A 132 3.75 2.36 22.17
CA VAL A 132 4.45 1.08 21.90
C VAL A 132 3.43 -0.06 21.73
N ASP A 133 3.64 -0.94 20.75
CA ASP A 133 2.65 -1.98 20.44
C ASP A 133 2.56 -3.04 21.55
N MET A 134 3.67 -3.30 22.25
CA MET A 134 3.70 -3.97 23.56
C MET A 134 5.04 -3.84 24.28
N VAL A 135 4.99 -3.86 25.61
CA VAL A 135 6.16 -4.09 26.48
C VAL A 135 6.09 -5.50 27.07
N VAL A 136 7.19 -6.25 27.03
CA VAL A 136 7.25 -7.63 27.57
C VAL A 136 8.29 -7.71 28.67
N ARG A 137 7.85 -7.93 29.91
CA ARG A 137 8.71 -8.21 31.06
C ARG A 137 9.10 -9.69 31.07
N GLY A 138 10.38 -9.98 31.21
CA GLY A 138 10.88 -11.35 31.36
C GLY A 138 12.16 -11.40 32.19
N ARG A 139 12.84 -12.55 32.16
CA ARG A 139 14.17 -12.74 32.75
C ARG A 139 15.19 -13.06 31.67
N HIS A 140 16.33 -12.36 31.70
CA HIS A 140 17.43 -12.63 30.79
C HIS A 140 17.89 -14.11 30.93
N PRO A 141 18.12 -14.86 29.84
CA PRO A 141 18.30 -16.31 29.93
C PRO A 141 19.56 -16.81 30.63
N GLN A 142 20.57 -15.95 30.81
CA GLN A 142 21.89 -16.30 31.34
C GLN A 142 22.03 -15.99 32.84
N ASP A 143 21.79 -14.74 33.24
CA ASP A 143 21.94 -14.26 34.63
C ASP A 143 20.62 -14.20 35.42
N GLY A 144 19.46 -14.22 34.75
CA GLY A 144 18.14 -14.19 35.38
C GLY A 144 17.66 -12.81 35.85
N HIS A 145 18.39 -11.73 35.56
CA HIS A 145 17.93 -10.36 35.81
C HIS A 145 16.66 -10.02 35.02
N THR A 146 15.88 -9.07 35.49
CA THR A 146 14.67 -8.61 34.78
C THR A 146 15.08 -7.87 33.51
N LEU A 147 14.58 -8.33 32.36
CA LEU A 147 14.76 -7.71 31.05
C LEU A 147 13.38 -7.38 30.49
N TYR A 148 13.21 -6.14 30.04
CA TYR A 148 12.05 -5.66 29.32
C TYR A 148 12.33 -5.70 27.82
N LEU A 149 11.30 -5.98 27.02
CA LEU A 149 11.35 -5.88 25.56
C LEU A 149 10.39 -4.78 25.13
N ALA A 150 10.87 -3.75 24.44
CA ALA A 150 10.02 -2.80 23.72
C ALA A 150 9.81 -3.37 22.31
N VAL A 151 8.57 -3.76 21.99
CA VAL A 151 8.26 -4.50 20.77
C VAL A 151 7.40 -3.64 19.85
N GLU A 152 7.89 -3.44 18.63
CA GLU A 152 7.11 -2.91 17.51
C GLU A 152 6.63 -4.05 16.62
N VAL A 153 5.39 -4.00 16.16
CA VAL A 153 4.76 -4.99 15.29
C VAL A 153 4.33 -4.33 13.99
N SER A 154 4.83 -4.83 12.87
CA SER A 154 4.34 -4.42 11.56
C SER A 154 4.29 -5.60 10.60
N TRP A 155 3.41 -5.55 9.60
CA TRP A 155 3.32 -6.65 8.63
C TRP A 155 4.65 -6.82 7.86
N GLY A 156 5.29 -5.71 7.49
CA GLY A 156 6.62 -5.67 6.88
C GLY A 156 7.53 -4.67 7.58
N VAL A 157 8.52 -5.17 8.32
CA VAL A 157 9.37 -4.38 9.21
C VAL A 157 10.29 -3.44 8.43
N GLY A 158 10.05 -2.14 8.58
CA GLY A 158 10.83 -1.08 7.94
C GLY A 158 11.88 -0.44 8.83
N HIS A 159 12.62 0.53 8.25
CA HIS A 159 13.53 1.41 9.00
C HIS A 159 12.81 2.13 10.16
N ARG A 160 11.55 2.55 9.94
CA ARG A 160 10.76 3.28 10.94
C ARG A 160 10.55 2.45 12.20
N ASP A 161 10.14 1.20 12.05
CA ASP A 161 9.82 0.28 13.14
C ASP A 161 11.08 -0.05 13.96
N VAL A 162 12.22 -0.30 13.30
CA VAL A 162 13.51 -0.50 13.98
C VAL A 162 13.91 0.75 14.78
N ALA A 163 13.71 1.94 14.23
CA ALA A 163 14.01 3.19 14.92
C ALA A 163 13.05 3.46 16.10
N GLN A 164 11.75 3.14 15.96
CA GLN A 164 10.76 3.23 17.05
C GLN A 164 11.09 2.27 18.19
N ALA A 165 11.33 0.99 17.88
CA ALA A 165 11.70 -0.02 18.87
C ALA A 165 12.93 0.44 19.67
N THR A 166 13.96 0.92 18.96
CA THR A 166 15.22 1.39 19.55
C THR A 166 14.99 2.60 20.47
N ARG A 167 14.19 3.60 20.08
CA ARG A 167 13.86 4.73 20.95
C ARG A 167 13.04 4.31 22.17
N ARG A 168 12.03 3.46 21.99
CA ARG A 168 11.15 2.99 23.08
C ARG A 168 11.89 2.14 24.10
N ALA A 169 12.86 1.33 23.67
CA ALA A 169 13.79 0.66 24.58
C ALA A 169 14.69 1.66 25.34
N ALA A 170 15.14 2.74 24.70
CA ALA A 170 15.91 3.78 25.37
C ALA A 170 15.08 4.56 26.41
N LEU A 171 13.80 4.84 26.14
CA LEU A 171 12.88 5.47 27.09
C LEU A 171 12.62 4.58 28.32
N LEU A 172 12.46 3.26 28.13
CA LEU A 172 12.44 2.31 29.24
C LEU A 172 13.76 2.32 30.03
N GLY A 173 14.90 2.50 29.35
CA GLY A 173 16.22 2.69 29.97
C GLY A 173 16.32 3.96 30.83
N GLN A 174 15.73 5.07 30.36
CA GLN A 174 15.71 6.38 31.04
C GLN A 174 14.98 6.31 32.39
N ILE A 175 13.94 5.47 32.49
CA ILE A 175 13.20 5.18 33.73
C ILE A 175 13.80 4.02 34.54
N GLY A 176 15.06 3.66 34.27
CA GLY A 176 15.83 2.68 35.05
C GLY A 176 15.61 1.21 34.71
N MET A 177 14.91 0.89 33.60
CA MET A 177 14.63 -0.50 33.21
C MET A 177 15.65 -1.01 32.20
N MET A 178 16.25 -2.17 32.47
CA MET A 178 17.03 -2.87 31.46
C MET A 178 16.08 -3.32 30.35
N ALA A 179 16.20 -2.70 29.16
CA ALA A 179 15.30 -2.91 28.04
C ALA A 179 16.07 -3.22 26.74
N ALA A 180 15.53 -4.14 25.94
CA ALA A 180 16.03 -4.45 24.60
C ALA A 180 14.96 -4.13 23.54
N PRO A 181 15.33 -3.51 22.41
CA PRO A 181 14.39 -3.25 21.33
C PRO A 181 14.14 -4.51 20.50
N VAL A 182 12.89 -4.71 20.09
CA VAL A 182 12.44 -5.84 19.28
C VAL A 182 11.53 -5.32 18.16
N VAL A 183 11.73 -5.84 16.95
CA VAL A 183 10.79 -5.67 15.84
C VAL A 183 10.22 -7.02 15.45
N ALA A 184 8.91 -7.07 15.21
CA ALA A 184 8.17 -8.28 14.93
C ALA A 184 7.31 -8.15 13.67
N GLY A 185 7.32 -9.16 12.79
CA GLY A 185 6.61 -9.04 11.51
C GLY A 185 6.55 -10.29 10.66
N HIS A 186 6.03 -10.17 9.44
CA HIS A 186 6.01 -11.27 8.46
C HIS A 186 7.29 -11.30 7.60
N TRP A 187 7.90 -10.13 7.36
CA TRP A 187 9.21 -9.97 6.71
C TRP A 187 9.87 -8.66 7.18
N VAL A 188 11.14 -8.46 6.80
CA VAL A 188 11.88 -7.20 7.01
C VAL A 188 12.27 -6.62 5.65
N THR A 189 12.12 -5.30 5.47
CA THR A 189 12.54 -4.61 4.24
C THR A 189 14.07 -4.47 4.17
N PRO A 190 14.67 -4.22 2.98
CA PRO A 190 16.11 -4.00 2.86
C PRO A 190 16.64 -2.88 3.77
N GLU A 191 15.89 -1.79 3.90
CA GLU A 191 16.21 -0.63 4.75
C GLU A 191 16.10 -0.99 6.24
N GLY A 192 15.09 -1.79 6.63
CA GLY A 192 14.95 -2.32 7.98
C GLY A 192 16.13 -3.24 8.35
N ILE A 193 16.55 -4.13 7.44
CA ILE A 193 17.72 -4.99 7.61
C ILE A 193 18.99 -4.15 7.79
N GLN A 194 19.20 -3.13 6.95
CA GLN A 194 20.37 -2.27 7.03
C GLN A 194 20.46 -1.55 8.38
N LEU A 195 19.36 -0.96 8.87
CA LEU A 195 19.36 -0.31 10.17
C LEU A 195 19.57 -1.34 11.31
N ALA A 196 18.93 -2.50 11.23
CA ALA A 196 19.04 -3.57 12.24
C ALA A 196 20.45 -4.19 12.35
N GLN A 197 21.30 -4.08 11.32
CA GLN A 197 22.72 -4.45 11.41
C GLN A 197 23.51 -3.49 12.31
N SER A 198 23.09 -2.23 12.40
CA SER A 198 23.75 -1.15 13.17
C SER A 198 23.10 -0.85 14.52
N ALA A 199 21.89 -1.38 14.78
CA ALA A 199 21.11 -1.17 16.00
C ALA A 199 21.09 -2.44 16.87
N PRO A 200 20.94 -2.32 18.21
CA PRO A 200 20.89 -3.45 19.13
C PRO A 200 19.51 -4.14 19.16
N VAL A 201 18.89 -4.35 17.98
CA VAL A 201 17.50 -4.78 17.81
C VAL A 201 17.36 -6.28 17.53
N TRP A 202 16.46 -6.94 18.26
CA TRP A 202 16.03 -8.30 17.98
C TRP A 202 14.99 -8.30 16.86
N GLN A 203 15.08 -9.24 15.92
CA GLN A 203 14.11 -9.40 14.84
C GLN A 203 13.32 -10.69 15.04
N LEU A 204 11.99 -10.62 15.02
CA LEU A 204 11.08 -11.72 15.28
C LEU A 204 10.13 -11.89 14.08
N THR A 205 10.53 -12.72 13.13
CA THR A 205 9.76 -12.90 11.87
C THR A 205 9.44 -14.35 11.60
N ASN A 206 8.20 -14.64 11.19
CA ASN A 206 7.74 -16.00 10.87
C ASN A 206 8.01 -17.02 11.98
N GLY A 207 7.86 -16.60 13.24
CA GLY A 207 8.13 -17.42 14.42
C GLY A 207 9.62 -17.70 14.70
N HIS A 208 10.55 -17.13 13.92
CA HIS A 208 11.99 -17.24 14.11
C HIS A 208 12.54 -15.95 14.72
N THR A 209 13.49 -16.09 15.64
CA THR A 209 14.19 -14.97 16.27
C THR A 209 15.62 -14.85 15.75
N THR A 210 15.99 -13.65 15.28
CA THR A 210 17.36 -13.26 14.94
C THR A 210 17.89 -12.29 16.00
N PRO A 211 19.04 -12.56 16.64
CA PRO A 211 19.62 -11.66 17.63
C PRO A 211 20.18 -10.37 17.00
N PRO A 212 20.37 -9.30 17.79
CA PRO A 212 21.07 -8.10 17.37
C PRO A 212 22.48 -8.40 16.84
N THR A 213 22.89 -7.68 15.79
CA THR A 213 24.28 -7.75 15.31
C THR A 213 25.18 -6.77 16.07
N ALA A 214 24.66 -5.58 16.40
CA ALA A 214 25.32 -4.63 17.29
C ALA A 214 25.00 -4.96 18.76
N SER A 215 26.00 -4.87 19.64
CA SER A 215 25.78 -4.95 21.09
C SER A 215 25.09 -3.69 21.59
N ALA A 216 24.16 -3.84 22.56
CA ALA A 216 23.62 -2.67 23.27
C ALA A 216 24.76 -1.94 24.01
N PRO A 217 24.74 -0.60 24.10
CA PRO A 217 25.70 0.12 24.91
C PRO A 217 25.59 -0.35 26.36
N SER A 218 26.72 -0.74 26.96
CA SER A 218 26.75 -1.19 28.35
C SER A 218 26.46 0.00 29.28
N THR A 219 25.27 0.04 29.88
CA THR A 219 25.00 0.95 31.01
C THR A 219 25.98 0.59 32.12
N GLY A 220 26.84 1.55 32.49
CA GLY A 220 27.96 1.34 33.42
C GLY A 220 27.51 0.98 34.84
N GLN A 221 28.45 0.39 35.59
CA GLN A 221 28.34 0.13 37.04
C GLN A 221 28.31 1.43 37.85
#